data_AF-A0A7Y0JXU2-F1
#
_entry.id   AF-A0A7Y0JXU2-F1
#
_cell.length_a   1.000
_cell.length_b   1.000
_cell.length_c   1.000
_cell.angle_alpha   90.00
_cell.angle_beta   90.00
_cell.angle_gamma   90.00
#
_symmetry.space_group_name_H-M   'P 1'
#
loop_
_entity.id
_entity.type
_entity.pdbx_description
1 polymer ?
#
loop_
_entity_poly.entity_id
_entity_poly.type
_entity_poly.pdbx_seq_one_letter_code
_entity_poly.pdbx_strand_id
1 'polypeptide(L)'
;MAVAAISAAVASFAGLRGLAQVAGWPDRLAWLLPVTIDAYAMTSARVWLAGDADSGRGFARANAIGAIATSIVGNAGYHLVAAGLVPISWPIVVLVGAVPAAVLGLTAHLHALRTVATADQRPASAARNGPQTGTRVRTRRVKRRTENELLDAAREADARHREAHDGRPISRDGLRAALRIAGPKATELRRRLAAESTETSDSTDRKEASSQP
;
A
#
# COMPACT_ATOMS: atom_id res chain seq x y z
N MET A 1 -15.02 -1.83 -18.38
CA MET A 1 -14.59 -0.99 -17.25
C MET A 1 -15.06 0.47 -17.37
N ALA A 2 -14.75 1.19 -18.45
CA ALA A 2 -15.17 2.59 -18.61
C ALA A 2 -16.69 2.79 -18.52
N VAL A 3 -17.47 1.91 -19.18
CA VAL A 3 -18.95 1.95 -19.12
C VAL A 3 -19.45 1.80 -17.68
N ALA A 4 -18.96 0.81 -16.93
CA ALA A 4 -19.35 0.61 -15.53
C ALA A 4 -18.98 1.80 -14.62
N ALA A 5 -17.82 2.42 -14.84
CA ALA A 5 -17.39 3.60 -14.10
C ALA A 5 -18.28 4.82 -14.41
N ILE A 6 -18.61 5.03 -15.69
CA ILE A 6 -19.52 6.11 -16.12
C ILE A 6 -20.93 5.87 -15.57
N SER A 7 -21.43 4.63 -15.63
CA SER A 7 -22.73 4.27 -15.05
C SER A 7 -22.79 4.51 -13.55
N ALA A 8 -21.73 4.16 -12.81
CA ALA A 8 -21.65 4.43 -11.37
C ALA A 8 -21.61 5.94 -11.05
N ALA A 9 -20.83 6.71 -11.81
CA ALA A 9 -20.77 8.17 -11.69
C ALA A 9 -22.16 8.81 -11.94
N VAL A 10 -22.83 8.43 -13.03
CA VAL A 10 -24.17 8.93 -13.37
C VAL A 10 -25.21 8.53 -12.34
N ALA A 11 -25.17 7.29 -11.82
CA ALA A 11 -26.09 6.83 -10.80
C ALA A 11 -25.93 7.57 -9.46
N SER A 12 -24.70 7.95 -9.09
CA SER A 12 -24.40 8.69 -7.85
C SER A 12 -24.60 10.22 -7.99
N PHE A 13 -24.64 10.72 -9.23
CA PHE A 13 -24.68 12.15 -9.53
C PHE A 13 -25.84 12.89 -8.86
N ALA A 14 -27.05 12.33 -8.95
CA ALA A 14 -28.25 12.98 -8.42
C ALA A 14 -28.21 13.10 -6.90
N GLY A 15 -27.79 12.05 -6.18
CA GLY A 15 -27.72 12.09 -4.73
C GLY A 15 -26.59 12.97 -4.20
N LEU A 16 -25.41 12.95 -4.82
CA LEU A 16 -24.31 13.85 -4.44
C LEU A 16 -24.65 15.33 -4.73
N ARG A 17 -25.26 15.63 -5.89
CA ARG A 17 -25.75 16.98 -6.18
C ARG A 17 -26.80 17.41 -5.15
N GLY A 18 -27.75 16.53 -4.84
CA GLY A 18 -28.77 16.77 -3.82
C GLY A 18 -28.16 17.03 -2.45
N LEU A 19 -27.13 16.27 -2.06
CA LEU A 19 -26.40 16.47 -0.81
C LEU A 19 -25.71 17.83 -0.76
N ALA A 20 -25.13 18.30 -1.87
CA ALA A 20 -24.53 19.63 -1.95
C ALA A 20 -25.58 20.74 -1.74
N GLN A 21 -26.75 20.61 -2.37
CA GLN A 21 -27.85 21.57 -2.21
C GLN A 21 -28.34 21.63 -0.75
N VAL A 22 -28.55 20.46 -0.15
CA VAL A 22 -28.92 20.27 1.25
C VAL A 22 -27.85 20.85 2.20
N ALA A 23 -26.57 20.76 1.81
CA ALA A 23 -25.46 21.37 2.53
C ALA A 23 -25.30 22.89 2.27
N GLY A 24 -26.25 23.53 1.57
CA GLY A 24 -26.28 24.98 1.37
C GLY A 24 -25.49 25.47 0.16
N TRP A 25 -25.07 24.59 -0.76
CA TRP A 25 -24.44 25.03 -2.00
C TRP A 25 -25.48 25.60 -2.96
N PRO A 26 -25.19 26.69 -3.68
CA PRO A 26 -26.11 27.22 -4.67
C PRO A 26 -26.29 26.20 -5.82
N ASP A 27 -27.50 26.11 -6.36
CA ASP A 27 -27.88 25.13 -7.40
C ASP A 27 -26.96 25.11 -8.61
N ARG A 28 -26.41 26.28 -8.97
CA ARG A 28 -25.48 26.47 -10.08
C ARG A 28 -24.12 25.80 -9.84
N LEU A 29 -23.74 25.54 -8.58
CA LEU A 29 -22.45 24.96 -8.19
C LEU A 29 -22.58 23.56 -7.59
N ALA A 30 -23.78 23.13 -7.17
CA ALA A 30 -24.01 21.83 -6.57
C ALA A 30 -23.54 20.64 -7.43
N TRP A 31 -23.48 20.79 -8.76
CA TRP A 31 -22.97 19.77 -9.67
C TRP A 31 -21.45 19.57 -9.59
N LEU A 32 -20.69 20.51 -9.02
CA LEU A 32 -19.24 20.39 -8.87
C LEU A 32 -18.85 19.30 -7.86
N LEU A 33 -19.69 19.03 -6.85
CA LEU A 33 -19.42 18.00 -5.86
C LEU A 33 -19.28 16.60 -6.48
N PRO A 34 -20.26 16.06 -7.23
CA PRO A 34 -20.09 14.76 -7.89
C PRO A 34 -18.93 14.77 -8.89
N VAL A 35 -18.79 15.83 -9.70
CA VAL A 35 -17.74 15.91 -10.73
C VAL A 35 -16.33 15.87 -10.13
N THR A 36 -16.08 16.57 -9.02
CA THR A 36 -14.77 16.57 -8.36
C THR A 36 -14.42 15.20 -7.77
N ILE A 37 -15.40 14.51 -7.17
CA ILE A 37 -15.23 13.15 -6.63
C ILE A 37 -14.92 12.17 -7.78
N ASP A 38 -15.68 12.20 -8.86
CA ASP A 38 -15.52 11.28 -10.00
C ASP A 38 -14.20 11.50 -10.75
N ALA A 39 -13.82 12.77 -10.97
CA ALA A 39 -12.54 13.12 -11.57
C ALA A 39 -11.37 12.61 -10.70
N TYR A 40 -11.48 12.75 -9.38
CA TYR A 40 -10.49 12.26 -8.44
C TYR A 40 -10.39 10.73 -8.44
N ALA A 41 -11.53 10.04 -8.42
CA ALA A 41 -11.62 8.58 -8.48
C ALA A 41 -10.98 8.04 -9.76
N MET A 42 -11.32 8.62 -10.92
CA MET A 42 -10.74 8.24 -12.21
C MET A 42 -9.24 8.50 -12.27
N THR A 43 -8.77 9.62 -11.73
CA THR A 43 -7.34 9.95 -11.70
C THR A 43 -6.59 8.93 -10.84
N SER A 44 -7.06 8.66 -9.63
CA SER A 44 -6.47 7.69 -8.71
C SER A 44 -6.47 6.27 -9.29
N ALA A 45 -7.57 5.86 -9.93
CA ALA A 45 -7.67 4.57 -10.61
C ALA A 45 -6.71 4.46 -11.79
N ARG A 46 -6.60 5.50 -12.64
CA ARG A 46 -5.59 5.54 -13.71
C ARG A 46 -4.18 5.45 -13.16
N VAL A 47 -3.89 6.13 -12.04
CA VAL A 47 -2.57 6.05 -11.39
C VAL A 47 -2.26 4.65 -10.90
N TRP A 48 -3.25 3.98 -10.32
CA TRP A 48 -3.10 2.63 -9.81
C TRP A 48 -2.89 1.59 -10.94
N LEU A 49 -3.61 1.76 -12.05
CA LEU A 49 -3.59 0.83 -13.18
C LEU A 49 -2.39 1.02 -14.13
N ALA A 50 -1.88 2.25 -14.28
CA ALA A 50 -0.71 2.58 -15.12
C ALA A 50 0.64 2.20 -14.45
N GLY A 51 0.67 1.10 -13.70
CA GLY A 51 1.69 0.87 -12.69
C GLY A 51 3.12 0.75 -13.23
N ASP A 52 3.99 1.65 -12.78
CA ASP A 52 5.46 1.56 -12.94
C ASP A 52 6.26 1.98 -11.69
N ALA A 53 5.61 2.51 -10.64
CA ALA A 53 6.27 2.95 -9.41
C ALA A 53 5.71 2.22 -8.19
N ASP A 54 6.54 1.37 -7.57
CA ASP A 54 6.25 0.66 -6.33
C ASP A 54 5.99 1.64 -5.16
N SER A 55 6.57 2.84 -5.24
CA SER A 55 6.29 3.99 -4.38
C SER A 55 5.08 4.78 -4.90
N GLY A 56 3.87 4.34 -4.54
CA GLY A 56 2.63 5.09 -4.83
C GLY A 56 1.41 4.22 -5.10
N ARG A 57 1.62 2.94 -5.44
CA ARG A 57 0.55 2.00 -5.76
C ARG A 57 -0.40 1.73 -4.58
N GLY A 58 0.14 1.63 -3.37
CA GLY A 58 -0.65 1.47 -2.15
C GLY A 58 -1.51 2.69 -1.81
N PHE A 59 -0.94 3.89 -1.96
CA PHE A 59 -1.66 5.15 -1.74
C PHE A 59 -2.73 5.38 -2.82
N ALA A 60 -2.43 5.07 -4.09
CA ALA A 60 -3.41 5.16 -5.18
C ALA A 60 -4.58 4.17 -4.97
N ARG A 61 -4.30 2.94 -4.51
CA ARG A 61 -5.34 1.96 -4.15
C ARG A 61 -6.21 2.45 -2.98
N ALA A 62 -5.59 2.96 -1.91
CA ALA A 62 -6.32 3.50 -0.77
C ALA A 62 -7.22 4.68 -1.18
N ASN A 63 -6.76 5.55 -2.07
CA ASN A 63 -7.54 6.66 -2.59
C ASN A 63 -8.67 6.24 -3.53
N ALA A 64 -8.45 5.23 -4.38
CA ALA A 64 -9.51 4.68 -5.21
C ALA A 64 -10.63 4.07 -4.34
N ILE A 65 -10.27 3.30 -3.31
CA ILE A 65 -11.24 2.73 -2.35
C ILE A 65 -11.95 3.85 -1.57
N GLY A 66 -11.20 4.86 -1.13
CA GLY A 66 -11.74 6.03 -0.44
C GLY A 66 -12.79 6.75 -1.27
N ALA A 67 -12.51 7.02 -2.54
CA ALA A 67 -13.46 7.70 -3.43
C ALA A 67 -14.75 6.88 -3.66
N ILE A 68 -14.64 5.56 -3.81
CA ILE A 68 -15.81 4.67 -3.91
C ILE A 68 -16.63 4.73 -2.62
N ALA A 69 -15.99 4.60 -1.46
CA ALA A 69 -16.65 4.67 -0.17
C ALA A 69 -17.33 6.02 0.06
N THR A 70 -16.66 7.14 -0.27
CA THR A 70 -17.23 8.49 -0.21
C THR A 70 -18.47 8.62 -1.09
N SER A 71 -18.46 8.07 -2.31
CA SER A 71 -19.61 8.10 -3.21
C SER A 71 -20.81 7.32 -2.63
N ILE A 72 -20.57 6.10 -2.12
CA ILE A 72 -21.62 5.28 -1.49
C ILE A 72 -22.21 5.99 -0.27
N VAL A 73 -21.35 6.49 0.63
CA VAL A 73 -21.76 7.19 1.85
C VAL A 73 -22.51 8.48 1.52
N GLY A 74 -22.05 9.26 0.54
CA GLY A 74 -22.72 10.48 0.12
C GLY A 74 -24.12 10.22 -0.45
N ASN A 75 -24.26 9.20 -1.30
CA ASN A 75 -25.55 8.84 -1.88
C ASN A 75 -26.52 8.29 -0.83
N ALA A 76 -26.06 7.42 0.07
CA ALA A 76 -26.85 6.92 1.20
C ALA A 76 -27.26 8.05 2.16
N GLY A 77 -26.34 8.97 2.46
CA GLY A 77 -26.58 10.14 3.31
C GLY A 77 -27.64 11.06 2.72
N TYR A 78 -27.60 11.32 1.41
CA TYR A 78 -28.67 12.07 0.73
C TYR A 78 -30.03 11.41 0.89
N HIS A 79 -30.15 10.10 0.63
CA HIS A 79 -31.41 9.40 0.77
C HIS A 79 -31.93 9.38 2.21
N LEU A 80 -31.05 9.27 3.21
CA LEU A 80 -31.42 9.37 4.62
C LEU A 80 -32.00 10.74 4.98
N VAL A 81 -31.40 11.81 4.47
CA VAL A 81 -31.92 13.18 4.67
C VAL A 81 -33.23 13.38 3.92
N ALA A 82 -33.31 12.95 2.66
CA ALA A 82 -34.52 13.06 1.84
C ALA A 82 -35.71 12.27 2.43
N ALA A 83 -35.44 11.13 3.07
CA ALA A 83 -36.43 10.34 3.78
C ALA A 83 -36.81 10.91 5.16
N GLY A 84 -36.17 12.01 5.59
CA GLY A 84 -36.42 12.61 6.91
C GLY A 84 -35.87 11.81 8.10
N LEU A 85 -35.01 10.82 7.84
CA LEU A 85 -34.44 9.94 8.87
C LEU A 85 -33.23 10.57 9.57
N VAL A 86 -32.56 11.53 8.90
CA VAL A 86 -31.41 12.25 9.46
C VAL A 86 -31.60 13.75 9.25
N PRO A 87 -31.55 14.57 10.33
CA PRO A 87 -31.62 16.02 10.19
C PRO A 87 -30.31 16.58 9.60
N ILE A 88 -30.44 17.61 8.79
CA ILE A 88 -29.30 18.38 8.29
C ILE A 88 -28.65 19.08 9.49
N SER A 89 -27.38 18.77 9.73
CA SER A 89 -26.63 19.31 10.86
C SER A 89 -25.32 19.92 10.39
N TRP A 90 -24.75 20.82 11.19
CA TRP A 90 -23.49 21.50 10.87
C TRP A 90 -22.34 20.54 10.49
N PRO A 91 -22.20 19.31 11.04
CA PRO A 91 -21.14 18.39 10.62
C PRO A 91 -21.29 17.95 9.15
N ILE A 92 -22.53 17.73 8.69
CA ILE A 92 -22.79 17.36 7.29
C ILE A 92 -22.33 18.48 6.37
N VAL A 93 -22.67 19.73 6.71
CA VAL A 93 -22.26 20.92 5.94
C VAL A 93 -20.74 21.04 5.87
N VAL A 94 -20.05 20.90 7.01
CA VAL A 94 -18.59 20.98 7.07
C VAL A 94 -17.93 19.84 6.28
N LEU A 95 -18.43 18.61 6.43
CA LEU A 95 -17.89 17.45 5.72
C LEU A 95 -18.05 17.59 4.20
N VAL A 96 -19.24 17.97 3.73
CA VAL A 96 -19.51 18.18 2.30
C VAL A 96 -18.70 19.37 1.75
N GLY A 97 -18.60 20.46 2.52
CA GLY A 97 -17.80 21.63 2.16
C GLY A 97 -16.28 21.35 2.11
N ALA A 98 -15.79 20.40 2.89
CA ALA A 98 -14.37 20.02 2.91
C ALA A 98 -13.94 19.15 1.72
N VAL A 99 -14.89 18.56 0.97
CA VAL A 99 -14.59 17.64 -0.13
C VAL A 99 -13.64 18.25 -1.18
N PRO A 100 -13.89 19.46 -1.73
CA PRO A 100 -13.00 20.03 -2.75
C PRO A 100 -11.57 20.26 -2.23
N ALA A 101 -11.42 20.74 -0.99
CA ALA A 101 -10.13 20.97 -0.38
C ALA A 101 -9.37 19.65 -0.14
N ALA A 102 -10.07 18.61 0.32
CA ALA A 102 -9.51 17.28 0.49
C ALA A 102 -9.05 16.68 -0.85
N VAL A 103 -9.88 16.77 -1.90
CA VAL A 103 -9.52 16.31 -3.26
C VAL A 103 -8.27 17.04 -3.76
N LEU A 104 -8.18 18.35 -3.55
CA LEU A 104 -7.01 19.14 -3.97
C LEU A 104 -5.73 18.73 -3.21
N GLY A 105 -5.82 18.55 -1.89
CA GLY A 105 -4.69 18.08 -1.08
C GLY A 105 -4.20 16.69 -1.49
N LEU A 106 -5.13 15.76 -1.74
CA LEU A 106 -4.81 14.40 -2.13
C LEU A 106 -4.23 14.31 -3.55
N THR A 107 -4.76 15.09 -4.50
CA THR A 107 -4.20 15.18 -5.86
C THR A 107 -2.77 15.75 -5.85
N ALA A 108 -2.54 16.81 -5.06
CA ALA A 108 -1.20 17.37 -4.88
C ALA A 108 -0.22 16.34 -4.28
N HIS A 109 -0.64 15.60 -3.26
CA HIS A 109 0.18 14.54 -2.66
C HIS A 109 0.48 13.41 -3.66
N LEU A 110 -0.51 13.01 -4.47
CA LEU A 110 -0.32 12.00 -5.51
C LEU A 110 0.66 12.47 -6.60
N HIS A 111 0.59 13.76 -6.96
CA HIS A 111 1.53 14.37 -7.90
C HIS A 111 2.95 14.41 -7.30
N ALA A 112 3.09 14.78 -6.03
CA ALA A 112 4.37 14.77 -5.32
C ALA A 112 5.00 13.36 -5.29
N LEU A 113 4.22 12.33 -4.98
CA LEU A 113 4.71 10.94 -5.01
C LEU A 113 5.21 10.50 -6.40
N ARG A 114 4.53 10.94 -7.46
CA ARG A 114 4.92 10.64 -8.85
C ARG A 114 6.19 11.36 -9.27
N THR A 115 6.30 12.66 -8.97
CA THR A 115 7.48 13.46 -9.33
C THR A 115 8.75 12.94 -8.64
N VAL A 116 8.65 12.57 -7.35
CA VAL A 116 9.77 11.94 -6.62
C VAL A 116 10.17 10.60 -7.25
N ALA A 117 9.20 9.76 -7.62
CA ALA A 117 9.49 8.48 -8.28
C ALA A 117 10.16 8.63 -9.64
N THR A 118 9.73 9.61 -10.45
CA THR A 118 10.35 9.89 -11.77
C THR A 118 11.75 10.48 -11.64
N ALA A 119 12.00 11.33 -10.63
CA ALA A 119 13.33 11.89 -10.36
C ALA A 119 14.34 10.81 -9.96
N ASP A 120 13.91 9.81 -9.19
CA ASP A 120 14.74 8.68 -8.74
C ASP A 120 15.16 7.74 -9.89
N GLN A 121 14.36 7.70 -10.97
CA GLN A 121 14.65 6.88 -12.16
C GLN A 121 15.61 7.56 -13.16
N ARG A 122 15.89 8.86 -13.00
CA ARG A 122 16.71 9.67 -13.91
C ARG A 122 18.00 10.12 -13.20
N PRO A 123 19.00 9.22 -13.00
CA PRO A 123 20.24 9.35 -13.78
C PRO A 123 21.05 8.02 -13.92
N ALA A 124 20.44 6.88 -14.25
CA ALA A 124 21.20 5.63 -14.46
C ALA A 124 21.63 5.40 -15.93
N SER A 125 20.95 5.99 -16.91
CA SER A 125 21.28 5.79 -18.34
C SER A 125 22.34 6.75 -18.89
N ALA A 126 22.70 7.82 -18.18
CA ALA A 126 23.68 8.81 -18.65
C ALA A 126 25.10 8.64 -18.05
N ALA A 127 25.30 7.72 -17.10
CA ALA A 127 26.51 7.64 -16.28
C ALA A 127 27.35 6.36 -16.50
N ARG A 128 27.42 5.85 -17.75
CA ARG A 128 28.35 4.75 -18.08
C ARG A 128 29.76 5.19 -18.48
N ASN A 129 30.04 6.49 -18.60
CA ASN A 129 31.37 7.00 -18.96
C ASN A 129 31.80 8.12 -17.99
N GLY A 130 32.64 7.81 -17.00
CA GLY A 130 33.31 8.82 -16.16
C GLY A 130 33.95 8.23 -14.90
N PRO A 131 35.25 8.52 -14.61
CA PRO A 131 35.92 8.03 -13.41
C PRO A 131 35.42 8.78 -12.17
N GLN A 132 35.04 8.02 -11.15
CA GLN A 132 34.36 8.51 -9.94
C GLN A 132 35.37 9.08 -8.93
N THR A 133 35.18 10.33 -8.54
CA THR A 133 35.77 10.90 -7.32
C THR A 133 34.72 11.77 -6.65
N GLY A 134 34.22 11.36 -5.49
CA GLY A 134 33.20 12.13 -4.78
C GLY A 134 32.48 11.34 -3.70
N THR A 135 33.01 11.44 -2.48
CA THR A 135 32.41 11.00 -1.22
C THR A 135 30.96 11.47 -1.10
N ARG A 136 29.99 10.55 -1.27
CA ARG A 136 28.57 10.81 -1.00
C ARG A 136 28.12 10.00 0.19
N VAL A 137 27.69 10.71 1.23
CA VAL A 137 26.98 10.18 2.40
C VAL A 137 25.76 9.40 1.92
N ARG A 138 25.85 8.07 1.97
CA ARG A 138 24.78 7.12 1.64
C ARG A 138 23.74 7.13 2.76
N THR A 139 22.64 7.84 2.59
CA THR A 139 21.38 7.45 3.26
C THR A 139 20.97 6.11 2.68
N ARG A 140 21.31 5.04 3.39
CA ARG A 140 21.06 3.64 3.03
C ARG A 140 19.55 3.38 3.06
N ARG A 141 18.87 3.71 1.96
CA ARG A 141 17.48 3.30 1.70
C ARG A 141 17.46 1.78 1.75
N VAL A 142 16.78 1.24 2.77
CA VAL A 142 16.67 -0.21 3.00
C VAL A 142 15.92 -0.80 1.81
N LYS A 143 16.68 -1.37 0.86
CA LYS A 143 16.16 -2.19 -0.24
C LYS A 143 15.24 -3.22 0.41
N ARG A 144 13.95 -3.25 0.03
CA ARG A 144 13.03 -4.29 0.48
C ARG A 144 13.63 -5.62 0.04
N ARG A 145 14.19 -6.34 1.01
CA ARG A 145 14.82 -7.62 0.82
C ARG A 145 13.75 -8.58 0.31
N THR A 146 14.00 -9.23 -0.82
CA THR A 146 13.05 -10.19 -1.40
C THR A 146 12.81 -11.34 -0.42
N GLU A 147 11.72 -12.09 -0.56
CA GLU A 147 11.40 -13.18 0.37
C GLU A 147 12.52 -14.23 0.43
N ASN A 148 13.15 -14.52 -0.71
CA ASN A 148 14.29 -15.42 -0.82
C ASN A 148 15.53 -14.85 -0.10
N GLU A 149 15.86 -13.58 -0.31
CA GLU A 149 16.98 -12.93 0.38
C GLU A 149 16.77 -12.86 1.90
N LEU A 150 15.52 -12.85 2.39
CA LEU A 150 15.18 -12.92 3.82
C LEU A 150 15.33 -14.32 4.39
N LEU A 151 14.97 -15.35 3.61
CA LEU A 151 15.19 -16.75 3.99
C LEU A 151 16.68 -17.06 4.08
N ASP A 152 17.48 -16.63 3.10
CA ASP A 152 18.94 -16.82 3.12
C ASP A 152 19.58 -16.12 4.32
N ALA A 153 19.13 -14.90 4.63
CA ALA A 153 19.58 -14.18 5.80
C ALA A 153 19.15 -14.82 7.13
N ALA A 154 17.97 -15.46 7.14
CA ALA A 154 17.49 -16.19 8.30
C ALA A 154 18.32 -17.46 8.52
N ARG A 155 18.70 -18.19 7.45
CA ARG A 155 19.62 -19.33 7.51
C ARG A 155 20.99 -18.92 8.03
N GLU A 156 21.55 -17.82 7.51
CA GLU A 156 22.84 -17.29 7.96
C GLU A 156 22.81 -16.84 9.43
N ALA A 157 21.70 -16.27 9.89
CA ALA A 157 21.52 -15.90 11.29
C ALA A 157 21.37 -17.14 12.20
N ASP A 158 20.64 -18.16 11.76
CA ASP A 158 20.48 -19.41 12.50
C ASP A 158 21.81 -20.19 12.59
N ALA A 159 22.57 -20.30 11.50
CA ALA A 159 23.88 -20.94 11.48
C ALA A 159 24.86 -20.28 12.46
N ARG A 160 24.99 -18.94 12.40
CA ARG A 160 25.84 -18.20 13.35
C ARG A 160 25.37 -18.33 14.80
N HIS A 161 24.06 -18.44 15.03
CA HIS A 161 23.54 -18.63 16.38
C HIS A 161 23.89 -20.03 16.92
N ARG A 162 23.75 -21.07 16.08
CA ARG A 162 24.13 -22.45 16.40
C ARG A 162 25.62 -22.57 16.69
N GLU A 163 26.47 -21.91 15.91
CA GLU A 163 27.93 -21.85 16.16
C GLU A 163 28.27 -21.24 17.53
N ALA A 164 27.51 -20.23 17.95
CA ALA A 164 27.76 -19.52 19.21
C ALA A 164 27.06 -20.13 20.44
N HIS A 165 26.06 -21.02 20.27
CA HIS A 165 25.20 -21.52 21.35
C HIS A 165 25.04 -23.05 21.32
N ASP A 166 26.13 -23.77 21.10
CA ASP A 166 26.20 -25.24 21.17
C ASP A 166 25.15 -25.95 20.29
N GLY A 167 24.98 -25.47 19.05
CA GLY A 167 24.07 -26.07 18.08
C GLY A 167 22.58 -25.77 18.28
N ARG A 168 22.21 -24.96 19.28
CA ARG A 168 20.80 -24.63 19.55
C ARG A 168 20.21 -23.72 18.46
N PRO A 169 18.97 -23.99 17.99
CA PRO A 169 18.34 -23.18 16.96
C PRO A 169 17.96 -21.79 17.48
N ILE A 170 18.00 -20.81 16.59
CA ILE A 170 17.71 -19.41 16.92
C ILE A 170 16.26 -19.22 17.38
N SER A 171 16.08 -18.47 18.46
CA SER A 171 14.75 -18.14 18.97
C SER A 171 14.02 -17.14 18.06
N ARG A 172 12.69 -17.08 18.16
CA ARG A 172 11.86 -16.08 17.45
C ARG A 172 12.36 -14.66 17.70
N ASP A 173 12.69 -14.36 18.96
CA ASP A 173 13.11 -13.03 19.37
C ASP A 173 14.55 -12.74 18.90
N GLY A 174 15.39 -13.78 18.78
CA GLY A 174 16.70 -13.72 18.12
C GLY A 174 16.59 -13.38 16.63
N LEU A 175 15.70 -14.03 15.87
CA LEU A 175 15.44 -13.69 14.46
C LEU A 175 14.88 -12.28 14.29
N ARG A 176 14.00 -11.86 15.21
CA ARG A 176 13.44 -10.50 15.22
C ARG A 176 14.54 -9.45 15.39
N ALA A 177 15.47 -9.69 16.32
CA ALA A 177 16.59 -8.79 16.57
C ALA A 177 17.60 -8.78 15.41
N ALA A 178 17.96 -9.96 14.88
CA ALA A 178 18.96 -10.11 13.83
C ALA A 178 18.50 -9.53 12.48
N LEU A 179 17.22 -9.73 12.11
CA LEU A 179 16.70 -9.34 10.80
C LEU A 179 15.88 -8.03 10.83
N ARG A 180 15.61 -7.47 12.02
CA ARG A 180 14.76 -6.28 12.23
C ARG A 180 13.40 -6.40 11.54
N ILE A 181 12.79 -7.58 11.63
CA ILE A 181 11.50 -7.91 11.00
C ILE A 181 10.36 -7.92 12.03
N ALA A 182 9.11 -7.80 11.58
CA ALA A 182 7.93 -7.86 12.45
C ALA A 182 7.67 -9.28 12.99
N GLY A 183 7.05 -9.36 14.18
CA GLY A 183 6.80 -10.61 14.90
C GLY A 183 6.14 -11.73 14.09
N PRO A 184 5.08 -11.49 13.32
CA PRO A 184 4.43 -12.52 12.50
C PRO A 184 5.39 -13.13 11.45
N LYS A 185 6.26 -12.30 10.85
CA LYS A 185 7.20 -12.74 9.81
C LYS A 185 8.36 -13.56 10.40
N ALA A 186 8.81 -13.23 11.61
CA ALA A 186 9.79 -14.05 12.33
C ALA A 186 9.25 -15.43 12.70
N THR A 187 7.96 -15.53 13.07
CA THR A 187 7.30 -16.81 13.36
C THR A 187 7.25 -17.71 12.13
N GLU A 188 6.89 -17.16 10.96
CA GLU A 188 6.84 -17.90 9.70
C GLU A 188 8.23 -18.40 9.28
N LEU A 189 9.26 -17.55 9.35
CA LEU A 189 10.63 -17.95 9.03
C LEU A 189 11.13 -19.07 9.96
N ARG A 190 10.84 -19.00 11.26
CA ARG A 190 11.21 -20.06 12.20
C ARG A 190 10.52 -21.38 11.86
N ARG A 191 9.25 -21.34 11.47
CA ARG A 191 8.50 -22.55 11.08
C ARG A 191 9.11 -23.22 9.86
N ARG A 192 9.50 -22.43 8.85
CA ARG A 192 10.17 -22.95 7.64
C ARG A 192 11.55 -23.55 7.95
N LEU A 193 12.36 -22.89 8.79
CA LEU A 193 13.65 -23.42 9.21
C LEU A 193 13.54 -24.72 10.03
N ALA A 194 12.50 -24.85 10.85
CA ALA A 194 12.22 -26.07 11.59
C ALA A 194 11.84 -27.23 10.66
N ALA A 195 10.99 -26.97 9.65
CA ALA A 195 10.62 -27.97 8.64
C ALA A 195 11.85 -28.45 7.83
N GLU A 196 12.71 -27.53 7.37
CA GLU A 196 13.96 -27.87 6.66
C GLU A 196 14.92 -28.71 7.52
N SER A 197 15.00 -28.41 8.83
CA SER A 197 15.87 -29.16 9.74
C SER A 197 15.37 -30.59 9.96
N THR A 198 14.05 -30.81 10.00
CA THR A 198 13.45 -32.15 10.11
C THR A 198 13.66 -32.97 8.83
N GLU A 199 13.49 -32.36 7.65
CA GLU A 199 13.74 -33.02 6.37
C GLU A 199 15.22 -33.41 6.17
N THR A 200 16.14 -32.57 6.64
CA THR A 200 17.59 -32.82 6.53
C THR A 200 18.02 -33.99 7.44
N SER A 201 17.47 -34.06 8.66
CA SER A 201 17.74 -35.17 9.59
C SER A 201 17.22 -36.51 9.06
N ASP A 202 15.98 -36.54 8.55
CA ASP A 202 15.35 -37.77 8.02
C ASP A 202 16.04 -38.29 6.75
N SER A 203 16.64 -37.38 5.95
CA SER A 203 17.44 -37.75 4.77
C SER A 203 18.82 -38.32 5.10
N THR A 204 19.39 -37.94 6.25
CA THR A 204 20.70 -38.40 6.71
C THR A 204 20.58 -39.81 7.30
N ASP A 205 19.57 -40.04 8.13
CA ASP A 205 19.28 -41.35 8.72
C ASP A 205 18.93 -42.41 7.65
N ARG A 206 18.22 -42.01 6.59
CA ARG A 206 17.87 -42.91 5.47
C ARG A 206 19.08 -43.31 4.62
N LYS A 207 20.10 -42.44 4.50
CA LYS A 207 21.35 -42.75 3.79
C LYS A 207 22.26 -43.67 4.62
N GLU A 208 22.29 -43.50 5.94
CA GLU A 208 23.04 -44.40 6.83
C GLU A 208 22.43 -45.81 6.87
N ALA A 209 21.09 -45.92 6.91
CA ALA A 209 20.39 -47.21 6.89
C ALA A 209 20.56 -47.98 5.57
N SER A 210 20.81 -47.30 4.45
CA SER A 210 21.06 -47.92 3.13
C SER A 210 22.53 -48.26 2.88
N SER A 211 23.44 -47.88 3.77
CA SER A 211 24.90 -48.03 3.59
C SER A 211 25.54 -49.09 4.51
N GLN A 212 24.74 -49.84 5.28
CA GLN A 212 25.20 -51.04 5.98
C GLN A 212 24.94 -52.28 5.09
N PRO A 213 25.99 -53.06 4.72
CA PRO A 213 25.86 -54.27 3.91
C PRO A 213 25.25 -55.46 4.67
#